data_AF-A0A7S4WHF5-F1
#
_entry.id   AF-A0A7S4WHF5-F1
#
_cell.length_a   1.000
_cell.length_b   1.000
_cell.length_c   1.000
_cell.angle_alpha   90.00
_cell.angle_beta   90.00
_cell.angle_gamma   90.00
#
_symmetry.space_group_name_H-M   'P 1'
#
loop_
_entity.id
_entity.type
_entity.pdbx_description
1 polymer ?
#
loop_
_entity_poly.entity_id
_entity_poly.type
_entity_poly.pdbx_seq_one_letter_code
_entity_poly.pdbx_strand_id
1 'polypeptide(L)'
;MALAVLPQVMNSFVVSLMREEDVMTDEVPRYASEKALLGYCSFHHMLLALRARHPEIGEVAADRLRRFIQGQRSKAHAPDLGQLLVYMAVTEDVRWEELAAAVLAESHVRGVRWLLRDRPRLQCAVSAEDRLRWSFEGRATSSRLLMFQAFFLRRVARPAGETLAASLARYDRQFGQPTAPQRERLVRACREILRVDGWPAVYEGLGLRAPEEQELAEELCAAVHQSLQLGYHGSPTLLQSGSSAGAGAPPERVGIKKCLRQAFKDMEPQKARRKADGQAGARSRRAVGPAAPPRQDGPQVPRGAFAALRDDSDEGSESE
;
A
#
# COMPACT_ATOMS: atom_id res chain seq x y z
N MET A 1 -5.39 15.32 0.98
CA MET A 1 -5.64 14.72 2.31
C MET A 1 -5.75 13.20 2.26
N ALA A 2 -6.53 12.61 1.35
CA ALA A 2 -6.73 11.15 1.24
C ALA A 2 -5.43 10.31 1.35
N LEU A 3 -4.42 10.56 0.51
CA LEU A 3 -3.11 9.86 0.51
C LEU A 3 -2.25 10.05 1.78
N ALA A 4 -2.67 10.90 2.72
CA ALA A 4 -2.02 11.02 4.03
C ALA A 4 -2.80 10.28 5.13
N VAL A 5 -4.13 10.25 5.05
CA VAL A 5 -4.99 9.73 6.13
C VAL A 5 -5.29 8.25 5.92
N LEU A 6 -5.83 7.87 4.76
CA LEU A 6 -6.24 6.48 4.52
C LEU A 6 -5.05 5.50 4.53
N PRO A 7 -3.91 5.79 3.88
CA PRO A 7 -2.70 4.99 4.02
C PRO A 7 -2.19 4.89 5.46
N GLN A 8 -2.25 5.96 6.24
CA GLN A 8 -1.85 5.94 7.66
C GLN A 8 -2.77 5.02 8.47
N VAL A 9 -4.09 5.18 8.33
CA VAL A 9 -5.09 4.34 9.00
C VAL A 9 -4.88 2.87 8.62
N MET A 10 -4.77 2.56 7.32
CA MET A 10 -4.50 1.21 6.82
C MET A 10 -3.18 0.66 7.37
N ASN A 11 -2.08 1.43 7.37
CA ASN A 11 -0.81 0.97 7.93
C ASN A 11 -0.92 0.65 9.43
N SER A 12 -1.48 1.57 10.23
CA SER A 12 -1.74 1.33 11.66
C SER A 12 -2.61 0.11 11.91
N PHE A 13 -3.55 -0.17 11.00
CA PHE A 13 -4.41 -1.34 11.05
C PHE A 13 -3.64 -2.65 10.93
N VAL A 14 -2.75 -2.76 9.93
CA VAL A 14 -1.89 -3.95 9.74
C VAL A 14 -0.89 -4.08 10.88
N VAL A 15 -0.38 -2.96 11.41
CA VAL A 15 0.48 -2.95 12.61
C VAL A 15 -0.22 -3.52 13.83
N SER A 16 -1.52 -3.31 14.00
CA SER A 16 -2.29 -3.95 15.07
C SER A 16 -2.45 -5.45 14.82
N LEU A 17 -2.80 -5.83 13.59
CA LEU A 17 -3.15 -7.22 13.22
C LEU A 17 -1.97 -8.20 13.21
N MET A 18 -0.74 -7.72 13.04
CA MET A 18 0.47 -8.56 12.88
C MET A 18 1.36 -8.61 14.13
N ARG A 19 0.89 -8.11 15.28
CA ARG A 19 1.57 -8.25 16.57
C ARG A 19 1.35 -9.65 17.16
N GLU A 20 2.33 -10.14 17.90
CA GLU A 20 2.35 -11.50 18.45
C GLU A 20 1.45 -11.69 19.68
N GLU A 21 1.04 -10.58 20.32
CA GLU A 21 0.29 -10.55 21.58
C GLU A 21 -1.05 -11.32 21.51
N ASP A 22 -1.63 -11.44 20.32
CA ASP A 22 -2.88 -12.18 20.08
C ASP A 22 -2.65 -13.71 19.90
N VAL A 23 -1.46 -14.18 19.52
CA VAL A 23 -1.25 -15.57 19.01
C VAL A 23 -1.02 -16.60 20.12
N MET A 24 -0.73 -16.17 21.34
CA MET A 24 -0.39 -17.07 22.47
C MET A 24 -1.60 -17.72 23.13
N THR A 25 -2.82 -17.36 22.72
CA THR A 25 -4.03 -18.16 22.96
C THR A 25 -4.53 -18.69 21.63
N ASP A 26 -5.11 -19.90 21.62
CA ASP A 26 -5.88 -20.42 20.46
C ASP A 26 -7.22 -19.66 20.26
N GLU A 27 -7.36 -18.54 20.96
CA GLU A 27 -8.54 -17.72 21.15
C GLU A 27 -8.32 -16.25 20.72
N VAL A 28 -7.53 -16.00 19.67
CA VAL A 28 -7.80 -14.79 18.86
C VAL A 28 -9.27 -14.85 18.49
N PRO A 29 -10.14 -13.91 18.90
CA PRO A 29 -11.54 -14.01 18.54
C PRO A 29 -11.61 -13.93 17.02
N ARG A 30 -11.96 -15.05 16.38
CA ARG A 30 -11.98 -15.21 14.91
C ARG A 30 -12.76 -14.07 14.26
N TYR A 31 -13.83 -13.65 14.94
CA TYR A 31 -14.68 -12.53 14.61
C TYR A 31 -14.00 -11.15 14.72
N ALA A 32 -13.13 -10.91 15.70
CA ALA A 32 -12.42 -9.65 15.84
C ALA A 32 -11.43 -9.43 14.70
N SER A 33 -10.58 -10.43 14.40
CA SER A 33 -9.66 -10.37 13.26
C SER A 33 -10.38 -10.35 11.90
N GLU A 34 -11.50 -11.08 11.75
CA GLU A 34 -12.31 -11.04 10.54
C GLU A 34 -12.99 -9.67 10.33
N LYS A 35 -13.65 -9.10 11.34
CA LYS A 35 -14.22 -7.74 11.29
C LYS A 35 -13.15 -6.69 11.03
N ALA A 36 -11.94 -6.90 11.56
CA ALA A 36 -10.82 -6.03 11.31
C ALA A 36 -10.41 -6.05 9.82
N LEU A 37 -10.28 -7.24 9.22
CA LEU A 37 -9.98 -7.41 7.80
C LEU A 37 -11.07 -6.86 6.86
N LEU A 38 -12.34 -6.89 7.27
CA LEU A 38 -13.43 -6.20 6.57
C LEU A 38 -13.21 -4.68 6.58
N GLY A 39 -12.91 -4.08 7.73
CA GLY A 39 -12.58 -2.65 7.84
C GLY A 39 -11.42 -2.24 6.94
N TYR A 40 -10.34 -3.05 6.89
CA TYR A 40 -9.22 -2.82 5.98
C TYR A 40 -9.65 -2.78 4.50
N CYS A 41 -10.53 -3.71 4.10
CA CYS A 41 -11.09 -3.73 2.75
C CYS A 41 -11.97 -2.51 2.46
N SER A 42 -12.76 -2.03 3.43
CA SER A 42 -13.58 -0.82 3.26
C SER A 42 -12.74 0.45 3.15
N PHE A 43 -11.59 0.56 3.84
CA PHE A 43 -10.64 1.66 3.61
C PHE A 43 -10.03 1.61 2.20
N HIS A 44 -9.71 0.41 1.70
CA HIS A 44 -9.24 0.24 0.32
C HIS A 44 -10.31 0.64 -0.71
N HIS A 45 -11.57 0.21 -0.51
CA HIS A 45 -12.71 0.62 -1.34
C HIS A 45 -12.90 2.14 -1.37
N MET A 46 -12.88 2.79 -0.20
CA MET A 46 -12.95 4.26 -0.09
C MET A 46 -11.80 4.93 -0.86
N LEU A 47 -10.59 4.39 -0.77
CA LEU A 47 -9.41 4.91 -1.46
C LEU A 47 -9.52 4.76 -3.00
N LEU A 48 -10.04 3.63 -3.50
CA LEU A 48 -10.38 3.43 -4.91
C LEU A 48 -11.46 4.42 -5.38
N ALA A 49 -12.54 4.58 -4.62
CA ALA A 49 -13.64 5.49 -4.96
C ALA A 49 -13.20 6.96 -4.97
N LEU A 50 -12.25 7.34 -4.11
CA LEU A 50 -11.61 8.66 -4.14
C LEU A 50 -10.69 8.82 -5.37
N ARG A 51 -9.90 7.79 -5.73
CA ARG A 51 -9.06 7.79 -6.94
C ARG A 51 -9.87 7.84 -8.23
N ALA A 52 -11.07 7.23 -8.26
CA ALA A 52 -11.98 7.32 -9.39
C ALA A 52 -12.54 8.74 -9.59
N ARG A 53 -12.79 9.49 -8.51
CA ARG A 53 -13.23 10.88 -8.53
C ARG A 53 -12.10 11.89 -8.75
N HIS A 54 -10.89 11.54 -8.31
CA HIS A 54 -9.69 12.40 -8.35
C HIS A 54 -8.49 11.60 -8.88
N PRO A 55 -8.30 11.50 -10.21
CA PRO A 55 -7.23 10.72 -10.84
C PRO A 55 -5.81 11.10 -10.37
N GLU A 56 -5.63 12.35 -9.91
CA GLU A 56 -4.37 12.86 -9.36
C GLU A 56 -3.87 12.04 -8.16
N ILE A 57 -4.77 11.34 -7.45
CA ILE A 57 -4.43 10.40 -6.38
C ILE A 57 -3.60 9.23 -6.94
N GLY A 58 -4.01 8.68 -8.09
CA GLY A 58 -3.29 7.58 -8.74
C GLY A 58 -1.96 8.04 -9.36
N GLU A 59 -1.93 9.24 -9.94
CA GLU A 59 -0.72 9.84 -10.51
C GLU A 59 0.35 10.13 -9.44
N VAL A 60 0.00 10.78 -8.31
CA VAL A 60 0.93 11.01 -7.19
C VAL A 60 1.41 9.70 -6.58
N ALA A 61 0.52 8.71 -6.43
CA ALA A 61 0.89 7.39 -5.95
C ALA A 61 1.94 6.73 -6.85
N ALA A 62 1.71 6.75 -8.17
CA ALA A 62 2.61 6.16 -9.16
C ALA A 62 3.98 6.84 -9.22
N ASP A 63 4.02 8.18 -9.23
CA ASP A 63 5.27 8.97 -9.18
C ASP A 63 6.11 8.60 -7.95
N ARG A 64 5.49 8.54 -6.76
CA ARG A 64 6.21 8.22 -5.52
C ARG A 64 6.76 6.79 -5.50
N LEU A 65 6.04 5.83 -6.07
CA LEU A 65 6.50 4.45 -6.23
C LEU A 65 7.66 4.35 -7.22
N ARG A 66 7.59 5.01 -8.38
CA ARG A 66 8.69 5.06 -9.37
C ARG A 66 9.96 5.66 -8.76
N ARG A 67 9.85 6.81 -8.08
CA ARG A 67 10.99 7.47 -7.40
C ARG A 67 11.64 6.55 -6.36
N PHE A 68 10.85 5.79 -5.60
CA PHE A 68 11.36 4.82 -4.64
C PHE A 68 12.12 3.66 -5.31
N ILE A 69 11.56 3.08 -6.38
CA ILE A 69 12.22 2.04 -7.18
C ILE A 69 13.56 2.56 -7.71
N GLN A 70 13.57 3.78 -8.26
CA GLN A 70 14.75 4.51 -8.76
C GLN A 70 15.76 4.94 -7.69
N GLY A 71 15.55 4.63 -6.42
CA GLY A 71 16.55 4.83 -5.34
C GLY A 71 16.26 5.98 -4.37
N GLN A 72 15.16 6.74 -4.52
CA GLN A 72 14.71 7.73 -3.52
C GLN A 72 14.05 7.04 -2.31
N ARG A 73 14.79 6.12 -1.67
CA ARG A 73 14.29 5.22 -0.63
C ARG A 73 14.44 5.78 0.78
N SER A 74 15.22 6.84 0.98
CA SER A 74 15.52 7.39 2.30
C SER A 74 14.28 7.95 3.01
N LYS A 75 14.33 8.06 4.36
CA LYS A 75 13.23 8.60 5.18
C LYS A 75 12.80 10.04 4.82
N ALA A 76 13.62 10.83 4.12
CA ALA A 76 13.23 12.14 3.63
C ALA A 76 12.27 12.07 2.41
N HIS A 77 12.38 11.02 1.59
CA HIS A 77 11.58 10.83 0.38
C HIS A 77 10.41 9.89 0.61
N ALA A 78 10.66 8.77 1.30
CA ALA A 78 9.69 7.73 1.66
C ALA A 78 9.65 7.53 3.20
N PRO A 79 9.13 8.50 3.98
CA PRO A 79 9.17 8.46 5.45
C PRO A 79 8.57 7.21 6.10
N ASP A 80 7.52 6.62 5.51
CA ASP A 80 6.83 5.42 5.98
C ASP A 80 6.68 4.43 4.82
N LEU A 81 7.19 3.19 4.99
CA LEU A 81 7.12 2.14 3.98
C LEU A 81 5.73 1.51 3.88
N GLY A 82 5.01 1.34 4.99
CA GLY A 82 3.67 0.74 4.97
C GLY A 82 2.68 1.66 4.25
N GLN A 83 2.78 2.98 4.46
CA GLN A 83 2.00 3.95 3.70
C GLN A 83 2.39 4.02 2.22
N LEU A 84 3.67 3.84 1.89
CA LEU A 84 4.13 3.71 0.50
C LEU A 84 3.50 2.48 -0.18
N LEU A 85 3.43 1.33 0.51
CA LEU A 85 2.82 0.13 -0.04
C LEU A 85 1.33 0.31 -0.35
N VAL A 86 0.58 1.04 0.48
CA VAL A 86 -0.84 1.35 0.20
C VAL A 86 -1.01 2.18 -1.08
N TYR A 87 0.00 2.96 -1.53
CA TYR A 87 -0.07 3.66 -2.82
C TYR A 87 -0.15 2.71 -4.03
N MET A 88 0.34 1.47 -3.92
CA MET A 88 0.17 0.47 -4.98
C MET A 88 -1.31 0.11 -5.21
N ALA A 89 -2.14 0.22 -4.17
CA ALA A 89 -3.56 -0.11 -4.24
C ALA A 89 -4.39 0.90 -5.08
N VAL A 90 -3.78 2.01 -5.56
CA VAL A 90 -4.44 3.04 -6.38
C VAL A 90 -3.76 3.31 -7.72
N THR A 91 -2.74 2.54 -8.09
CA THR A 91 -2.08 2.64 -9.40
C THR A 91 -2.00 1.30 -10.14
N GLU A 92 -1.98 1.39 -11.47
CA GLU A 92 -1.76 0.25 -12.37
C GLU A 92 -0.32 0.23 -12.90
N ASP A 93 0.41 1.34 -12.72
CA ASP A 93 1.69 1.67 -13.35
C ASP A 93 2.89 0.90 -12.79
N VAL A 94 2.73 0.24 -11.64
CA VAL A 94 3.80 -0.43 -10.89
C VAL A 94 3.27 -1.75 -10.36
N ARG A 95 3.93 -2.87 -10.70
CA ARG A 95 3.60 -4.19 -10.16
C ARG A 95 4.39 -4.48 -8.89
N TRP A 96 3.91 -5.43 -8.09
CA TRP A 96 4.53 -5.78 -6.82
C TRP A 96 5.97 -6.27 -7.00
N GLU A 97 6.20 -7.05 -8.05
CA GLU A 97 7.47 -7.65 -8.41
C GLU A 97 8.57 -6.61 -8.72
N GLU A 98 8.19 -5.39 -9.12
CA GLU A 98 9.10 -4.26 -9.37
C GLU A 98 9.49 -3.51 -8.09
N LEU A 99 8.70 -3.66 -7.02
CA LEU A 99 8.86 -2.95 -5.75
C LEU A 99 9.41 -3.83 -4.62
N ALA A 100 9.10 -5.14 -4.63
CA ALA A 100 9.30 -6.06 -3.53
C ALA A 100 10.74 -6.05 -2.97
N ALA A 101 11.73 -6.26 -3.84
CA ALA A 101 13.15 -6.27 -3.45
C ALA A 101 13.62 -4.89 -2.91
N ALA A 102 13.16 -3.79 -3.53
CA ALA A 102 13.50 -2.44 -3.10
C ALA A 102 12.94 -2.10 -1.69
N VAL A 103 11.73 -2.58 -1.38
CA VAL A 103 11.10 -2.40 -0.06
C VAL A 103 11.73 -3.33 0.98
N LEU A 104 12.06 -4.58 0.62
CA LEU A 104 12.72 -5.51 1.53
C LEU A 104 14.09 -4.96 1.96
N ALA A 105 14.94 -4.56 1.01
CA ALA A 105 16.26 -3.97 1.29
C ALA A 105 16.16 -2.71 2.17
N GLU A 106 15.28 -1.75 1.84
CA GLU A 106 15.11 -0.55 2.69
C GLU A 106 14.51 -0.91 4.07
N SER A 107 13.67 -1.94 4.18
CA SER A 107 13.18 -2.43 5.49
C SER A 107 14.33 -2.96 6.35
N HIS A 108 15.32 -3.62 5.73
CA HIS A 108 16.47 -4.19 6.42
C HIS A 108 17.29 -3.07 7.06
N VAL A 109 17.69 -2.08 6.24
CA VAL A 109 18.45 -0.89 6.66
C VAL A 109 17.71 -0.09 7.76
N ARG A 110 16.38 0.07 7.65
CA ARG A 110 15.55 0.78 8.64
C ARG A 110 15.38 0.02 9.95
N GLY A 111 15.28 -1.30 9.90
CA GLY A 111 15.07 -2.18 11.04
C GLY A 111 16.26 -2.21 12.01
N VAL A 112 17.47 -1.98 11.50
CA VAL A 112 18.74 -2.00 12.26
C VAL A 112 18.67 -1.20 13.57
N ARG A 113 18.03 -0.02 13.61
CA ARG A 113 17.92 0.77 14.86
C ARG A 113 17.25 0.00 16.00
N TRP A 114 16.18 -0.73 15.71
CA TRP A 114 15.44 -1.51 16.71
C TRP A 114 16.21 -2.79 17.04
N LEU A 115 16.70 -3.46 16.00
CA LEU A 115 17.50 -4.67 16.11
C LEU A 115 18.75 -4.48 17.00
N LEU A 116 19.46 -3.36 16.86
CA LEU A 116 20.65 -3.04 17.66
C LEU A 116 20.35 -2.50 19.06
N ARG A 117 19.14 -1.98 19.31
CA ARG A 117 18.68 -1.64 20.66
C ARG A 117 18.55 -2.92 21.51
N ASP A 118 18.00 -3.97 20.90
CA ASP A 118 17.67 -5.21 21.60
C ASP A 118 18.82 -6.23 21.53
N ARG A 119 19.64 -6.19 20.48
CA ARG A 119 20.83 -7.05 20.28
C ARG A 119 22.05 -6.27 19.76
N PRO A 120 22.76 -5.50 20.63
CA PRO A 120 23.91 -4.68 20.22
C PRO A 120 25.05 -5.45 19.54
N ARG A 121 25.25 -6.74 19.86
CA ARG A 121 26.31 -7.60 19.29
C ARG A 121 26.27 -7.70 17.76
N LEU A 122 25.12 -7.44 17.13
CA LEU A 122 24.97 -7.42 15.68
C LEU A 122 25.69 -6.24 14.98
N GLN A 123 26.26 -5.29 15.72
CA GLN A 123 27.23 -4.31 15.18
C GLN A 123 28.57 -4.95 14.83
N CYS A 124 28.94 -6.03 15.53
CA CYS A 124 30.20 -6.74 15.33
C CYS A 124 30.06 -7.88 14.31
N ALA A 125 31.19 -8.50 13.95
CA ALA A 125 31.18 -9.80 13.29
C ALA A 125 30.54 -10.85 14.22
N VAL A 126 29.61 -11.63 13.66
CA VAL A 126 28.92 -12.77 14.27
C VAL A 126 28.82 -13.88 13.22
N SER A 127 28.46 -15.10 13.61
CA SER A 127 28.22 -16.19 12.65
C SER A 127 27.06 -15.85 11.69
N ALA A 128 27.03 -16.50 10.51
CA ALA A 128 25.91 -16.37 9.59
C ALA A 128 24.58 -16.83 10.25
N GLU A 129 24.61 -17.94 11.00
CA GLU A 129 23.46 -18.44 11.77
C GLU A 129 22.92 -17.38 12.75
N ASP A 130 23.77 -16.81 13.60
CA ASP A 130 23.36 -15.75 14.55
C ASP A 130 22.86 -14.51 13.83
N ARG A 131 23.52 -14.11 12.74
CA ARG A 131 23.10 -12.98 11.90
C ARG A 131 21.68 -13.21 11.38
N LEU A 132 21.38 -14.38 10.84
CA LEU A 132 20.07 -14.71 10.27
C LEU A 132 19.00 -14.79 11.35
N ARG A 133 19.22 -15.61 12.39
CA ARG A 133 18.29 -15.86 13.50
C ARG A 133 17.94 -14.57 14.23
N TRP A 134 18.94 -13.88 14.80
CA TRP A 134 18.71 -12.70 15.62
C TRP A 134 18.12 -11.54 14.84
N SER A 135 18.48 -11.42 13.55
CA SER A 135 17.91 -10.41 12.68
C SER A 135 16.50 -10.77 12.23
N PHE A 136 16.11 -12.05 12.16
CA PHE A 136 14.71 -12.46 11.96
C PHE A 136 13.89 -12.11 13.21
N GLU A 137 14.28 -12.63 14.37
CA GLU A 137 13.59 -12.42 15.65
C GLU A 137 13.34 -10.93 15.94
N GLY A 138 14.37 -10.09 15.78
CA GLY A 138 14.25 -8.64 16.01
C GLY A 138 13.46 -7.86 14.93
N ARG A 139 12.96 -8.54 13.90
CA ARG A 139 12.19 -7.95 12.79
C ARG A 139 10.90 -8.71 12.44
N ALA A 140 10.55 -9.80 13.14
CA ALA A 140 9.46 -10.71 12.80
C ALA A 140 8.16 -9.97 12.49
N THR A 141 7.69 -9.10 13.41
CA THR A 141 6.53 -8.22 13.19
C THR A 141 6.63 -7.44 11.88
N SER A 142 7.76 -6.77 11.61
CA SER A 142 7.93 -5.97 10.39
C SER A 142 7.95 -6.80 9.11
N SER A 143 8.52 -8.01 9.14
CA SER A 143 8.44 -8.96 8.02
C SER A 143 6.99 -9.36 7.76
N ARG A 144 6.23 -9.68 8.82
CA ARG A 144 4.80 -10.01 8.72
C ARG A 144 3.95 -8.86 8.15
N LEU A 145 4.24 -7.60 8.50
CA LEU A 145 3.60 -6.42 7.87
C LEU A 145 3.81 -6.41 6.35
N LEU A 146 5.05 -6.65 5.89
CA LEU A 146 5.37 -6.67 4.46
C LEU A 146 4.68 -7.84 3.75
N MET A 147 4.68 -9.03 4.35
CA MET A 147 4.00 -10.22 3.81
C MET A 147 2.49 -10.00 3.69
N PHE A 148 1.86 -9.40 4.70
CA PHE A 148 0.43 -9.07 4.64
C PHE A 148 0.13 -8.08 3.51
N GLN A 149 0.92 -7.01 3.38
CA GLN A 149 0.74 -6.02 2.32
C GLN A 149 0.96 -6.65 0.93
N ALA A 150 1.99 -7.46 0.76
CA ALA A 150 2.26 -8.20 -0.47
C ALA A 150 1.09 -9.12 -0.85
N PHE A 151 0.59 -9.91 0.12
CA PHE A 151 -0.56 -10.77 -0.08
C PHE A 151 -1.80 -9.97 -0.47
N PHE A 152 -2.13 -8.92 0.29
CA PHE A 152 -3.31 -8.09 0.06
C PHE A 152 -3.27 -7.47 -1.34
N LEU A 153 -2.16 -6.83 -1.72
CA LEU A 153 -2.00 -6.17 -3.01
C LEU A 153 -2.18 -7.15 -4.18
N ARG A 154 -1.57 -8.34 -4.10
CA ARG A 154 -1.56 -9.36 -5.18
C ARG A 154 -2.83 -10.21 -5.26
N ARG A 155 -3.53 -10.42 -4.13
CA ARG A 155 -4.63 -11.41 -4.01
C ARG A 155 -5.99 -10.82 -3.66
N VAL A 156 -6.06 -9.58 -3.15
CA VAL A 156 -7.30 -8.93 -2.71
C VAL A 156 -7.53 -7.57 -3.39
N ALA A 157 -6.49 -6.72 -3.45
CA ALA A 157 -6.59 -5.40 -4.08
C ALA A 157 -6.77 -5.53 -5.60
N ARG A 158 -5.83 -6.23 -6.27
CA ARG A 158 -5.83 -6.48 -7.72
C ARG A 158 -5.61 -7.97 -8.05
N PRO A 159 -6.56 -8.86 -7.70
CA PRO A 159 -6.44 -10.29 -7.96
C PRO A 159 -6.19 -10.57 -9.45
N ALA A 160 -5.21 -11.43 -9.76
CA ALA A 160 -4.84 -11.79 -11.14
C ALA A 160 -4.57 -10.59 -12.08
N GLY A 161 -4.15 -9.44 -11.54
CA GLY A 161 -3.85 -8.24 -12.32
C GLY A 161 -5.06 -7.38 -12.67
N GLU A 162 -6.24 -7.67 -12.10
CA GLU A 162 -7.49 -6.91 -12.26
C GLU A 162 -7.27 -5.39 -12.27
N THR A 163 -8.01 -4.67 -13.13
CA THR A 163 -7.96 -3.20 -13.20
C THR A 163 -8.57 -2.58 -11.95
N LEU A 164 -8.14 -1.37 -11.59
CA LEU A 164 -8.68 -0.64 -10.44
C LEU A 164 -10.18 -0.34 -10.60
N ALA A 165 -10.64 -0.16 -11.84
CA ALA A 165 -12.06 0.03 -12.16
C ALA A 165 -12.88 -1.25 -11.93
N ALA A 166 -12.39 -2.42 -12.36
CA ALA A 166 -13.04 -3.70 -12.08
C ALA A 166 -13.01 -4.02 -10.57
N SER A 167 -11.86 -3.73 -9.92
CA SER A 167 -11.68 -3.87 -8.47
C SER A 167 -12.60 -2.97 -7.64
N LEU A 168 -13.06 -1.83 -8.19
CA LEU A 168 -14.03 -0.89 -7.60
C LEU A 168 -15.49 -1.25 -7.93
N ALA A 169 -15.75 -1.92 -9.07
CA ALA A 169 -17.06 -2.47 -9.39
C ALA A 169 -17.35 -3.75 -8.58
N ARG A 170 -16.31 -4.53 -8.28
CA ARG A 170 -16.17 -5.36 -7.08
C ARG A 170 -15.97 -4.43 -5.87
N TYR A 171 -16.31 -4.83 -4.65
CA TYR A 171 -16.62 -3.91 -3.54
C TYR A 171 -17.91 -3.11 -3.75
N ASP A 172 -18.15 -2.38 -4.85
CA ASP A 172 -19.44 -1.67 -5.05
C ASP A 172 -20.63 -2.66 -5.02
N ARG A 173 -20.55 -3.76 -5.77
CA ARG A 173 -21.53 -4.88 -5.72
C ARG A 173 -21.59 -5.61 -4.37
N GLN A 174 -20.68 -5.31 -3.45
CA GLN A 174 -20.54 -5.94 -2.13
C GLN A 174 -20.58 -4.89 -1.00
N PHE A 175 -21.11 -3.69 -1.25
CA PHE A 175 -21.22 -2.60 -0.26
C PHE A 175 -19.91 -2.30 0.49
N GLY A 176 -18.78 -2.26 -0.24
CA GLY A 176 -17.46 -2.00 0.31
C GLY A 176 -16.76 -3.20 0.97
N GLN A 177 -17.30 -4.41 0.81
CA GLN A 177 -16.79 -5.64 1.43
C GLN A 177 -16.09 -6.60 0.43
N PRO A 178 -15.11 -7.41 0.87
CA PRO A 178 -14.53 -8.47 0.06
C PRO A 178 -15.56 -9.59 -0.17
N THR A 179 -15.40 -10.37 -1.25
CA THR A 179 -16.19 -11.58 -1.43
C THR A 179 -15.87 -12.63 -0.37
N ALA A 180 -16.78 -13.58 -0.08
CA ALA A 180 -16.51 -14.63 0.91
C ALA A 180 -15.21 -15.42 0.62
N PRO A 181 -14.91 -15.85 -0.63
CA PRO A 181 -13.62 -16.48 -0.94
C PRO A 181 -12.40 -15.54 -0.76
N GLN A 182 -12.54 -14.23 -0.95
CA GLN A 182 -11.46 -13.28 -0.64
C GLN A 182 -11.24 -13.16 0.88
N ARG A 183 -12.32 -13.12 1.66
CA ARG A 183 -12.30 -13.03 3.13
C ARG A 183 -11.65 -14.26 3.75
N GLU A 184 -12.05 -15.46 3.32
CA GLU A 184 -11.47 -16.73 3.77
C GLU A 184 -9.98 -16.82 3.47
N ARG A 185 -9.57 -16.49 2.23
CA ARG A 185 -8.16 -16.44 1.85
C ARG A 185 -7.36 -15.43 2.67
N LEU A 186 -7.94 -14.27 2.98
CA LEU A 186 -7.28 -13.22 3.76
C LEU A 186 -7.10 -13.62 5.24
N VAL A 187 -8.13 -14.20 5.86
CA VAL A 187 -8.03 -14.78 7.23
C VAL A 187 -7.01 -15.92 7.28
N ARG A 188 -7.02 -16.81 6.28
CA ARG A 188 -6.03 -17.90 6.17
C ARG A 188 -4.61 -17.36 6.05
N ALA A 189 -4.37 -16.41 5.15
CA ALA A 189 -3.05 -15.81 4.97
C ALA A 189 -2.54 -15.11 6.23
N CYS A 190 -3.40 -14.43 6.99
CA CYS A 190 -2.98 -13.84 8.28
C CYS A 190 -2.47 -14.90 9.26
N ARG A 191 -3.17 -16.04 9.37
CA ARG A 191 -2.74 -17.16 10.24
C ARG A 191 -1.44 -17.80 9.78
N GLU A 192 -1.25 -17.93 8.47
CA GLU A 192 -0.01 -18.44 7.89
C GLU A 192 1.16 -17.47 8.15
N ILE A 193 0.96 -16.16 7.92
CA ILE A 193 1.95 -15.10 8.17
C ILE A 193 2.34 -15.00 9.66
N LEU A 194 1.38 -15.11 10.58
CA LEU A 194 1.63 -15.06 12.02
C LEU A 194 2.53 -16.21 12.51
N ARG A 195 2.51 -17.36 11.82
CA ARG A 195 3.32 -18.56 12.14
C ARG A 195 4.71 -18.58 11.50
N VAL A 196 5.07 -17.57 10.71
CA VAL A 196 6.38 -17.48 10.07
C VAL A 196 7.47 -17.30 11.12
N ASP A 197 8.52 -18.11 10.98
CA ASP A 197 9.64 -18.32 11.91
C ASP A 197 11.04 -18.15 11.28
N GLY A 198 11.14 -17.96 9.95
CA GLY A 198 12.43 -17.81 9.26
C GLY A 198 12.39 -17.04 7.94
N TRP A 199 13.58 -16.70 7.43
CA TRP A 199 13.76 -15.92 6.20
C TRP A 199 13.18 -16.56 4.92
N PRO A 200 13.34 -17.87 4.64
CA PRO A 200 12.83 -18.45 3.40
C PRO A 200 11.33 -18.20 3.18
N ALA A 201 10.53 -18.38 4.23
CA ALA A 201 9.09 -18.11 4.21
C ALA A 201 8.75 -16.62 4.04
N VAL A 202 9.59 -15.70 4.53
CA VAL A 202 9.45 -14.26 4.26
C VAL A 202 9.67 -13.96 2.78
N TYR A 203 10.75 -14.47 2.17
CA TYR A 203 11.02 -14.28 0.74
C TYR A 203 9.90 -14.88 -0.12
N GLU A 204 9.45 -16.11 0.19
CA GLU A 204 8.33 -16.77 -0.49
C GLU A 204 7.03 -15.95 -0.42
N GLY A 205 6.63 -15.48 0.78
CA GLY A 205 5.42 -14.68 0.95
C GLY A 205 5.49 -13.32 0.23
N LEU A 206 6.69 -12.75 0.10
CA LEU A 206 6.96 -11.57 -0.73
C LEU A 206 7.07 -11.89 -2.22
N GLY A 207 7.01 -13.16 -2.64
CA GLY A 207 7.16 -13.57 -4.04
C GLY A 207 8.56 -13.35 -4.61
N LEU A 208 9.58 -13.36 -3.74
CA LEU A 208 10.99 -13.21 -4.09
C LEU A 208 11.69 -14.58 -4.01
N ARG A 209 12.74 -14.76 -4.80
CA ARG A 209 13.67 -15.88 -4.60
C ARG A 209 14.49 -15.60 -3.33
N ALA A 210 14.54 -16.56 -2.41
CA ALA A 210 15.46 -16.49 -1.28
C ALA A 210 16.91 -16.58 -1.79
N PRO A 211 17.81 -15.67 -1.36
CA PRO A 211 19.26 -15.84 -1.53
C PRO A 211 19.78 -16.98 -0.65
N GLU A 212 21.02 -17.42 -0.90
CA GLU A 212 21.68 -18.41 -0.04
C GLU A 212 21.95 -17.83 1.37
N GLU A 213 22.06 -18.68 2.39
CA GLU A 213 22.19 -18.23 3.79
C GLU A 213 23.37 -17.28 4.03
N GLN A 214 24.50 -17.56 3.38
CA GLN A 214 25.71 -16.73 3.45
C GLN A 214 25.51 -15.37 2.77
N GLU A 215 24.92 -15.36 1.57
CA GLU A 215 24.59 -14.12 0.83
C GLU A 215 23.64 -13.23 1.65
N LEU A 216 22.64 -13.84 2.31
CA LEU A 216 21.71 -13.12 3.16
C LEU A 216 22.38 -12.58 4.44
N ALA A 217 23.25 -13.37 5.07
CA ALA A 217 24.02 -12.90 6.22
C ALA A 217 24.90 -11.69 5.86
N GLU A 218 25.48 -11.68 4.66
CA GLU A 218 26.24 -10.56 4.11
C GLU A 218 25.35 -9.35 3.78
N GLU A 219 24.19 -9.54 3.15
CA GLU A 219 23.21 -8.46 2.90
C GLU A 219 22.78 -7.80 4.22
N LEU A 220 22.50 -8.60 5.24
CA LEU A 220 22.10 -8.11 6.56
C LEU A 220 23.26 -7.43 7.32
N CYS A 221 24.50 -7.83 7.08
CA CYS A 221 25.69 -7.13 7.56
C CYS A 221 25.87 -5.78 6.84
N ALA A 222 25.73 -5.76 5.51
CA ALA A 222 25.78 -4.54 4.71
C ALA A 222 24.67 -3.55 5.10
N ALA A 223 23.47 -4.04 5.41
CA ALA A 223 22.36 -3.23 5.88
C ALA A 223 22.67 -2.50 7.21
N VAL A 224 23.48 -3.08 8.10
CA VAL A 224 23.99 -2.38 9.30
C VAL A 224 24.87 -1.21 8.88
N HIS A 225 25.89 -1.44 8.04
CA HIS A 225 26.79 -0.38 7.57
C HIS A 225 26.05 0.76 6.86
N GLN A 226 25.12 0.42 5.96
CA GLN A 226 24.28 1.40 5.25
C GLN A 226 23.37 2.18 6.20
N SER A 227 22.84 1.53 7.25
CA SER A 227 22.00 2.18 8.27
C SER A 227 22.79 3.20 9.09
N LEU A 228 24.09 3.00 9.29
CA LEU A 228 24.98 3.97 9.92
C LEU A 228 25.25 5.15 8.98
N GLN A 229 25.60 4.89 7.72
CA GLN A 229 25.81 5.92 6.69
C GLN A 229 24.60 6.83 6.49
N LEU A 230 23.37 6.28 6.56
CA LEU A 230 22.12 7.02 6.44
C LEU A 230 21.65 7.68 7.75
N GLY A 231 22.42 7.58 8.85
CA GLY A 231 22.07 8.16 10.15
C GLY A 231 20.78 7.59 10.75
N TYR A 232 20.44 6.33 10.42
CA TYR A 232 19.27 5.66 10.98
C TYR A 232 19.52 5.14 12.40
N HIS A 233 20.78 4.84 12.74
CA HIS A 233 21.28 4.56 14.08
C HIS A 233 22.69 5.20 14.27
N GLY A 234 23.32 5.00 15.43
CA GLY A 234 24.71 5.45 15.69
C GLY A 234 24.88 6.89 16.19
N SER A 235 23.90 7.78 15.98
CA SER A 235 23.90 9.12 16.60
C SER A 235 23.46 9.07 18.07
N PRO A 236 24.22 9.63 19.04
CA PRO A 236 23.81 9.73 20.44
C PRO A 236 22.64 10.70 20.68
N THR A 237 22.30 11.51 19.68
CA THR A 237 21.33 12.61 19.76
C THR A 237 19.88 12.11 19.72
N LEU A 238 19.44 11.43 20.78
CA LEU A 238 18.05 11.43 21.27
C LEU A 238 17.88 10.84 22.69
N LEU A 239 18.89 10.97 23.57
CA LEU A 239 18.71 10.81 25.02
C LEU A 239 18.63 12.14 25.79
N GLN A 240 18.92 13.27 25.15
CA GLN A 240 18.74 14.60 25.75
C GLN A 240 18.16 15.59 24.72
N SER A 241 17.16 16.36 25.17
CA SER A 241 16.73 17.59 24.54
C SER A 241 17.68 18.72 24.94
N GLY A 242 18.51 19.21 24.02
CA GLY A 242 19.41 20.32 24.31
C GLY A 242 20.52 20.52 23.28
N SER A 243 20.38 21.57 22.47
CA SER A 243 21.42 22.43 21.84
C SER A 243 22.63 21.89 21.05
N SER A 244 22.99 22.72 20.05
CA SER A 244 24.28 22.85 19.34
C SER A 244 24.76 21.76 18.38
N ALA A 245 24.44 22.00 17.10
CA ALA A 245 25.36 22.20 15.96
C ALA A 245 26.70 21.42 15.88
N GLY A 246 27.01 20.84 14.71
CA GLY A 246 28.42 20.61 14.34
C GLY A 246 28.80 19.43 13.44
N ALA A 247 27.90 18.73 12.76
CA ALA A 247 28.26 17.77 11.70
C ALA A 247 27.12 17.63 10.69
N GLY A 248 27.45 17.29 9.44
CA GLY A 248 26.56 17.28 8.27
C GLY A 248 25.09 16.97 8.58
N ALA A 249 24.23 17.98 8.44
CA ALA A 249 22.85 17.91 8.89
C ALA A 249 22.14 16.69 8.28
N PRO A 250 21.59 15.75 9.10
CA PRO A 250 20.87 14.62 8.57
C PRO A 250 19.68 15.13 7.74
N PRO A 251 19.38 14.52 6.58
CA PRO A 251 18.40 15.05 5.65
C PRO A 251 17.07 15.28 6.36
N GLU A 252 16.53 16.50 6.25
CA GLU A 252 15.37 16.96 7.00
C GLU A 252 14.27 15.89 6.94
N ARG A 253 13.75 15.45 8.10
CA ARG A 253 12.69 14.44 8.14
C ARG A 253 11.37 15.07 7.72
N VAL A 254 11.21 15.22 6.41
CA VAL A 254 10.00 15.73 5.77
C VAL A 254 8.84 14.80 6.13
N GLY A 255 7.94 15.28 7.00
CA GLY A 255 6.73 14.54 7.36
C GLY A 255 5.84 14.31 6.13
N ILE A 256 5.09 13.21 6.12
CA ILE A 256 4.26 12.74 4.99
C ILE A 256 3.40 13.85 4.37
N LYS A 257 2.80 14.72 5.21
CA LYS A 257 2.01 15.87 4.76
C LYS A 257 2.83 16.88 3.94
N LYS A 258 4.09 17.14 4.29
CA LYS A 258 5.01 18.03 3.54
C LYS A 258 5.48 17.36 2.25
N CYS A 259 5.83 16.07 2.27
CA CYS A 259 6.15 15.28 1.06
C CYS A 259 5.01 15.31 0.03
N LEU A 260 3.77 15.03 0.47
CA LEU A 260 2.61 14.98 -0.41
C LEU A 260 2.23 16.37 -0.93
N ARG A 261 2.28 17.42 -0.09
CA ARG A 261 2.07 18.80 -0.54
C ARG A 261 3.05 19.20 -1.65
N GLN A 262 4.31 18.78 -1.55
CA GLN A 262 5.27 19.03 -2.62
C GLN A 262 4.93 18.25 -3.90
N ALA A 263 4.67 16.94 -3.79
CA ALA A 263 4.32 16.11 -4.96
C ALA A 263 3.08 16.62 -5.73
N PHE A 264 2.04 17.07 -5.03
CA PHE A 264 0.86 17.69 -5.67
C PHE A 264 1.19 19.03 -6.35
N LYS A 265 2.10 19.84 -5.78
CA LYS A 265 2.56 21.10 -6.41
C LYS A 265 3.40 20.86 -7.65
N ASP A 266 4.33 19.90 -7.60
CA ASP A 266 5.23 19.55 -8.72
C ASP A 266 4.45 19.11 -9.97
N MET A 267 3.23 18.61 -9.79
CA MET A 267 2.34 18.17 -10.86
C MET A 267 1.49 19.29 -11.50
N GLU A 268 1.25 20.43 -10.84
CA GLU A 268 0.42 21.49 -11.44
C GLU A 268 0.99 22.04 -12.77
N PRO A 269 2.32 22.28 -12.91
CA PRO A 269 2.92 22.68 -14.18
C PRO A 269 2.76 21.61 -15.27
N GLN A 270 2.83 20.32 -14.92
CA GLN A 270 2.65 19.21 -15.87
C GLN A 270 1.20 19.12 -16.34
N LYS A 271 0.24 19.36 -15.44
CA LYS A 271 -1.19 19.40 -15.75
C LYS A 271 -1.56 20.60 -16.63
N ALA A 272 -0.92 21.75 -16.42
CA ALA A 272 -1.07 22.93 -17.28
C ALA A 272 -0.58 22.65 -18.71
N ARG A 273 0.60 22.02 -18.87
CA ARG A 273 1.15 21.59 -20.18
C ARG A 273 0.21 20.61 -20.88
N ARG A 274 -0.18 19.50 -20.23
CA ARG A 274 -1.12 18.51 -20.80
C ARG A 274 -2.46 19.12 -21.23
N LYS A 275 -2.98 20.13 -20.49
CA LYS A 275 -4.19 20.87 -20.90
C LYS A 275 -3.95 21.73 -22.16
N ALA A 276 -2.81 22.40 -22.26
CA ALA A 276 -2.44 23.19 -23.43
C ALA A 276 -2.27 22.29 -24.68
N ASP A 277 -1.55 21.17 -24.55
CA ASP A 277 -1.31 20.20 -25.62
C ASP A 277 -2.63 19.55 -26.09
N GLY A 278 -3.51 19.19 -25.14
CA GLY A 278 -4.85 18.68 -25.45
C GLY A 278 -5.74 19.68 -26.17
N GLN A 279 -5.67 20.97 -25.81
CA GLN A 279 -6.39 22.03 -26.52
C GLN A 279 -5.80 22.33 -27.91
N ALA A 280 -4.49 22.24 -28.08
CA ALA A 280 -3.83 22.36 -29.39
C ALA A 280 -4.22 21.20 -30.33
N GLY A 281 -4.20 19.96 -29.84
CA GLY A 281 -4.66 18.78 -30.60
C GLY A 281 -6.14 18.85 -30.96
N ALA A 282 -7.00 19.34 -30.06
CA ALA A 282 -8.42 19.54 -30.33
C ALA A 282 -8.70 20.66 -31.35
N ARG A 283 -7.89 21.73 -31.37
CA ARG A 283 -7.98 22.78 -32.40
C ARG A 283 -7.52 22.27 -33.77
N SER A 284 -6.44 21.49 -33.83
CA SER A 284 -5.93 20.91 -35.08
C SER A 284 -6.95 19.95 -35.73
N ARG A 285 -7.61 19.09 -34.94
CA ARG A 285 -8.66 18.17 -35.44
C ARG A 285 -9.96 18.86 -35.88
N ARG A 286 -10.13 20.16 -35.65
CA ARG A 286 -11.33 20.91 -36.07
C ARG A 286 -11.25 21.46 -37.51
N ALA A 287 -10.14 21.25 -38.21
CA ALA A 287 -9.92 21.74 -39.57
C ALA A 287 -10.31 20.76 -40.69
N VAL A 288 -10.62 19.49 -40.37
CA VAL A 288 -11.09 18.49 -41.34
C VAL A 288 -12.31 17.78 -40.78
N GLY A 289 -13.49 18.36 -41.02
CA GLY A 289 -14.77 17.71 -40.72
C GLY A 289 -15.16 16.74 -41.83
N PRO A 290 -15.49 15.47 -41.54
CA PRO A 290 -16.13 14.61 -42.53
C PRO A 290 -17.55 15.12 -42.82
N ALA A 291 -17.96 15.06 -44.09
CA ALA A 291 -19.31 15.45 -44.50
C ALA A 291 -20.36 14.54 -43.82
N ALA A 292 -21.45 15.14 -43.35
CA ALA A 292 -22.55 14.40 -42.73
C ALA A 292 -23.31 13.56 -43.78
N PRO A 293 -23.58 12.27 -43.53
CA PRO A 293 -24.45 11.48 -44.38
C PRO A 293 -25.93 11.92 -44.23
N PRO A 294 -26.78 11.72 -45.24
CA PRO A 294 -28.18 12.10 -45.19
C PRO A 294 -28.95 11.30 -44.14
N ARG A 295 -29.96 11.93 -43.54
CA ARG A 295 -30.88 11.28 -42.59
C ARG A 295 -31.71 10.23 -43.32
N GLN A 296 -31.79 9.03 -42.76
CA GLN A 296 -32.82 8.05 -43.07
C GLN A 296 -33.84 8.07 -41.95
N ASP A 297 -35.12 8.23 -42.30
CA ASP A 297 -36.21 8.21 -41.32
C ASP A 297 -36.48 6.76 -40.88
N GLY A 298 -36.22 6.49 -39.60
CA GLY A 298 -36.53 5.21 -38.96
C GLY A 298 -37.99 5.14 -38.46
N PRO A 299 -38.59 3.95 -38.29
CA PRO A 299 -39.99 3.81 -37.89
C PRO A 299 -40.26 4.36 -36.48
N GLN A 300 -41.42 5.01 -36.32
CA GLN A 300 -41.87 5.50 -35.02
C GLN A 300 -42.30 4.34 -34.11
N VAL A 301 -41.70 4.24 -32.92
CA VAL A 301 -42.16 3.33 -31.86
C VAL A 301 -43.18 4.08 -30.98
N PRO A 302 -44.40 3.55 -30.76
CA PRO A 302 -45.41 4.25 -29.98
C PRO A 302 -45.06 4.32 -28.49
N ARG A 303 -45.34 5.49 -27.88
CA ARG A 303 -45.22 5.71 -26.43
C ARG A 303 -46.35 4.99 -25.70
N GLY A 304 -46.04 3.97 -24.89
CA GLY A 304 -47.04 3.36 -24.01
C GLY A 304 -46.63 2.02 -23.38
N ALA A 305 -45.59 2.01 -22.53
CA ALA A 305 -45.23 0.81 -21.75
C ALA A 305 -44.38 1.13 -20.50
N PHE A 306 -44.85 2.00 -19.61
CA PHE A 306 -44.31 2.15 -18.25
C PHE A 306 -45.42 2.63 -17.29
N ALA A 307 -46.29 1.70 -16.92
CA ALA A 307 -47.38 1.91 -15.96
C ALA A 307 -47.61 0.61 -15.16
N ALA A 308 -46.64 0.29 -14.29
CA ALA A 308 -46.76 -0.74 -13.26
C ALA A 308 -45.73 -0.43 -12.16
N LEU A 309 -46.21 -0.23 -10.92
CA LEU A 309 -45.54 0.11 -9.65
C LEU A 309 -45.97 1.46 -9.05
N ARG A 310 -47.23 1.52 -8.65
CA ARG A 310 -47.73 2.30 -7.52
C ARG A 310 -48.78 1.49 -6.78
N ASP A 311 -48.86 1.78 -5.48
CA ASP A 311 -49.86 1.34 -4.50
C ASP A 311 -49.94 -0.18 -4.27
N ASP A 312 -49.30 -0.60 -3.18
CA ASP A 312 -49.98 -1.32 -2.12
C ASP A 312 -49.55 -0.68 -0.78
N SER A 313 -50.52 -0.16 -0.04
CA SER A 313 -50.37 0.38 1.31
C SER A 313 -51.66 0.11 2.07
N ASP A 314 -51.51 -0.49 3.24
CA ASP A 314 -52.49 -0.67 4.32
C ASP A 314 -53.87 -1.33 4.02
N GLU A 315 -54.07 -2.52 4.58
CA GLU A 315 -55.28 -2.96 5.31
C GLU A 315 -54.90 -4.23 6.11
N GLY A 316 -54.77 -4.17 7.43
CA GLY A 316 -55.75 -4.67 8.42
C GLY A 316 -55.10 -5.78 9.27
N SER A 317 -55.02 -5.72 10.62
CA SER A 317 -56.10 -6.05 11.58
C SER A 317 -56.72 -7.42 11.27
N GLU A 318 -56.62 -8.48 12.08
CA GLU A 318 -56.94 -8.57 13.51
C GLU A 318 -56.32 -9.80 14.22
N SER A 319 -56.56 -9.89 15.53
CA SER A 319 -56.22 -10.95 16.48
C SER A 319 -56.70 -12.37 16.15
N GLU A 320 -55.87 -13.38 16.48
CA GLU A 320 -56.07 -14.34 17.60
C GLU A 320 -54.73 -14.95 18.06
#